data_AF-A0A0F9G1S5-F1
#
_entry.id   AF-A0A0F9G1S5-F1
#
_cell.length_a   1.000
_cell.length_b   1.000
_cell.length_c   1.000
_cell.angle_alpha   90.00
_cell.angle_beta   90.00
_cell.angle_gamma   90.00
#
_symmetry.space_group_name_H-M   'P 1'
#
loop_
_entity.id
_entity.type
_entity.pdbx_description
1 polymer ?
#
loop_
_entity_poly.entity_id
_entity_poly.type
_entity_poly.pdbx_seq_one_letter_code
_entity_poly.pdbx_strand_id
1 'polypeptide(L)'
;MDYDISKPGWFRQARAFQDTIGFVSNFPLAYAYALFMALSGHVIGRNASIRYAQKIYPNHYICLVGSSGIHHKSTAIGLSLEAMGNERLGDYPPLRSLTTSQGLLMAMSNTGGQGLVVLDELATMTAKRKQDFASDLLATIVLLYGCPPVAGTYTRHDPIEVY
;
A
#
# COMPACT_ATOMS: atom_id res chain seq x y z
N MET A 1 -23.47 -7.26 -18.08
CA MET A 1 -22.23 -6.73 -17.47
C MET A 1 -21.47 -6.10 -18.62
N ASP A 2 -21.67 -4.81 -18.85
CA ASP A 2 -21.08 -4.10 -20.00
C ASP A 2 -19.61 -3.81 -19.70
N TYR A 3 -18.74 -4.60 -20.31
CA TYR A 3 -17.31 -4.27 -20.38
C TYR A 3 -17.13 -3.24 -21.49
N ASP A 4 -17.17 -1.97 -21.10
CA ASP A 4 -16.85 -0.86 -22.00
C ASP A 4 -15.35 -0.84 -22.32
N ILE A 5 -14.99 -1.53 -23.40
CA ILE A 5 -13.61 -1.62 -23.93
C ILE A 5 -13.09 -0.28 -24.49
N SER A 6 -13.95 0.74 -24.62
CA SER A 6 -13.54 2.06 -25.10
C SER A 6 -12.90 2.92 -24.00
N LYS A 7 -13.10 2.55 -22.73
CA LYS A 7 -12.49 3.27 -21.61
C LYS A 7 -10.97 3.11 -21.68
N PRO A 8 -10.21 4.22 -21.49
CA PRO A 8 -8.77 4.13 -21.39
C PRO A 8 -8.40 3.15 -20.28
N GLY A 9 -7.74 2.06 -20.64
CA GLY A 9 -7.33 1.04 -19.68
C GLY A 9 -6.22 1.55 -18.77
N TRP A 10 -6.12 0.95 -17.58
CA TRP A 10 -5.24 1.30 -16.44
C TRP A 10 -3.83 1.77 -16.83
N PHE A 11 -3.24 1.19 -17.87
CA PHE A 11 -1.93 1.55 -18.40
C PHE A 11 -1.83 3.01 -18.90
N ARG A 12 -2.88 3.54 -19.54
CA ARG A 12 -2.87 4.92 -20.05
C ARG A 12 -2.86 5.93 -18.91
N GLN A 13 -3.63 5.69 -17.84
CA GLN A 13 -3.62 6.54 -16.64
C GLN A 13 -2.28 6.44 -15.91
N ALA A 14 -1.71 5.24 -15.84
CA ALA A 14 -0.38 5.05 -15.25
C ALA A 14 0.68 5.87 -16.00
N ARG A 15 0.60 5.90 -17.35
CA ARG A 15 1.49 6.72 -18.17
C ARG A 15 1.29 8.22 -17.93
N ALA A 16 0.04 8.69 -17.88
CA ALA A 16 -0.23 10.10 -17.56
C ALA A 16 0.30 10.50 -16.19
N PHE A 17 0.19 9.61 -15.19
CA PHE A 17 0.79 9.79 -13.87
C PHE A 17 2.32 9.87 -13.95
N GLN A 18 2.96 8.94 -14.67
CA GLN A 18 4.41 8.97 -14.91
C GLN A 18 4.85 10.26 -15.59
N ASP A 19 4.12 10.72 -16.61
CA ASP A 19 4.42 11.96 -17.31
C ASP A 19 4.26 13.19 -16.40
N THR A 20 3.46 13.09 -15.34
CA THR A 20 3.24 14.16 -14.35
C THR A 20 4.36 14.24 -13.30
N ILE A 21 4.89 13.11 -12.83
CA ILE A 21 5.92 13.12 -11.77
C ILE A 21 7.32 12.80 -12.27
N GLY A 22 7.46 12.32 -13.50
CA GLY A 22 8.72 11.88 -14.08
C GLY A 22 9.65 13.03 -14.48
N PHE A 23 9.10 14.20 -14.82
CA PHE A 23 9.93 15.35 -15.21
C PHE A 23 10.56 16.08 -14.02
N VAL A 24 10.08 15.85 -12.80
CA VAL A 24 10.57 16.51 -11.59
C VAL A 24 11.67 15.73 -10.86
N SER A 25 12.12 14.58 -11.39
CA SER A 25 13.09 13.72 -10.69
C SER A 25 13.82 12.74 -11.62
N ASN A 26 14.98 12.23 -11.16
CA ASN A 26 15.84 11.30 -11.88
C ASN A 26 15.63 9.82 -11.49
N PHE A 27 14.48 9.44 -10.94
CA PHE A 27 14.20 8.03 -10.63
C PHE A 27 13.78 7.23 -11.88
N PRO A 28 13.96 5.90 -11.89
CA PRO A 28 13.41 5.04 -12.95
C PRO A 28 11.90 5.18 -13.08
N LEU A 29 11.38 5.37 -14.30
CA LEU A 29 9.93 5.49 -14.56
C LEU A 29 9.13 4.27 -14.08
N ALA A 30 9.77 3.09 -13.99
CA ALA A 30 9.18 1.91 -13.39
C ALA A 30 8.70 2.14 -11.93
N TYR A 31 9.38 3.00 -11.16
CA TYR A 31 8.95 3.35 -9.80
C TYR A 31 7.64 4.13 -9.82
N ALA A 32 7.49 5.10 -10.71
CA ALA A 32 6.26 5.85 -10.86
C ALA A 32 5.09 4.95 -11.29
N TYR A 33 5.32 4.00 -12.21
CA TYR A 33 4.31 3.00 -12.56
C TYR A 33 3.90 2.14 -11.36
N ALA A 34 4.88 1.63 -10.62
CA ALA A 34 4.63 0.80 -9.46
C ALA A 34 3.84 1.59 -8.40
N LEU A 35 4.28 2.80 -8.04
CA LEU A 35 3.59 3.65 -7.08
C LEU A 35 2.17 4.02 -7.53
N PHE A 36 1.95 4.26 -8.83
CA PHE A 36 0.61 4.43 -9.37
C PHE A 36 -0.27 3.21 -9.10
N MET A 37 0.22 1.99 -9.34
CA MET A 37 -0.53 0.76 -9.04
C MET A 37 -0.90 0.69 -7.55
N ALA A 38 0.06 0.93 -6.65
CA ALA A 38 -0.21 0.91 -5.21
C ALA A 38 -1.25 1.95 -4.78
N LEU A 39 -1.11 3.20 -5.21
CA LEU A 39 -2.01 4.29 -4.81
C LEU A 39 -3.41 4.11 -5.40
N SER A 40 -3.51 3.79 -6.69
CA SER A 40 -4.80 3.55 -7.33
C SER A 40 -5.51 2.33 -6.74
N GLY A 41 -4.78 1.24 -6.48
CA GLY A 41 -5.31 0.06 -5.81
C GLY A 41 -5.79 0.34 -4.39
N HIS A 42 -5.04 1.15 -3.64
CA HIS A 42 -5.46 1.61 -2.31
C HIS A 42 -6.76 2.42 -2.36
N VAL A 43 -6.87 3.40 -3.26
CA VAL A 43 -8.08 4.22 -3.45
C VAL A 43 -9.29 3.38 -3.87
N ILE A 44 -9.09 2.38 -4.72
CA ILE A 44 -10.17 1.47 -5.14
C ILE A 44 -10.61 0.59 -3.96
N GLY A 45 -9.66 0.12 -3.16
CA GLY A 45 -9.90 -0.75 -2.01
C GLY A 45 -10.70 -1.99 -2.40
N ARG A 46 -11.66 -2.37 -1.55
CA ARG A 46 -12.53 -3.54 -1.77
C ARG A 46 -13.74 -3.25 -2.68
N ASN A 47 -13.84 -2.05 -3.26
CA ASN A 47 -14.98 -1.66 -4.10
C ASN A 47 -14.94 -2.28 -5.49
N ALA A 48 -13.77 -2.73 -5.95
CA ALA A 48 -13.64 -3.49 -7.20
C ALA A 48 -12.80 -4.74 -6.97
N SER A 49 -13.20 -5.85 -7.62
CA SER A 49 -12.44 -7.10 -7.61
C SER A 49 -12.56 -7.82 -8.94
N ILE A 50 -11.53 -8.59 -9.25
CA ILE A 50 -11.57 -9.59 -10.31
C ILE A 50 -12.03 -10.90 -9.66
N ARG A 51 -13.02 -11.56 -10.26
CA ARG A 51 -13.44 -12.90 -9.84
C ARG A 51 -12.58 -13.94 -10.55
N TYR A 52 -11.66 -14.58 -9.83
CA TYR A 52 -10.87 -15.69 -10.34
C TYR A 52 -10.72 -16.75 -9.26
N ALA A 53 -11.64 -17.72 -9.24
CA ALA A 53 -11.91 -18.69 -8.15
C ALA A 53 -12.29 -18.04 -6.79
N GLN A 54 -11.60 -16.97 -6.39
CA GLN A 54 -11.91 -16.08 -5.27
C GLN A 54 -11.92 -14.62 -5.76
N LYS A 55 -12.38 -13.70 -4.91
CA LYS A 55 -12.28 -12.25 -5.20
C LYS A 55 -10.83 -11.82 -5.00
N ILE A 56 -10.25 -11.23 -6.04
CA ILE A 56 -8.91 -10.62 -6.00
C ILE A 56 -9.10 -9.11 -6.03
N TYR A 57 -8.61 -8.42 -5.01
CA TYR A 57 -8.63 -6.97 -4.90
C TYR A 57 -7.31 -6.37 -5.42
N PRO A 58 -7.27 -5.08 -5.77
CA PRO A 58 -6.04 -4.42 -6.20
C PRO A 58 -5.14 -4.05 -5.01
N ASN A 59 -4.83 -5.02 -4.14
CA ASN A 59 -3.91 -4.83 -3.01
C ASN A 59 -2.48 -5.12 -3.45
N HIS A 60 -1.70 -4.08 -3.74
CA HIS A 60 -0.35 -4.23 -4.28
C HIS A 60 0.72 -4.17 -3.19
N TYR A 61 1.60 -5.18 -3.17
CA TYR A 61 2.87 -5.12 -2.44
C TYR A 61 3.99 -4.70 -3.40
N ILE A 62 4.67 -3.59 -3.09
CA ILE A 62 5.68 -3.01 -3.98
C ILE A 62 6.94 -2.72 -3.18
N CYS A 63 8.07 -3.23 -3.69
CA CYS A 63 9.39 -2.97 -3.15
C CYS A 63 10.24 -2.26 -4.22
N LEU A 64 10.63 -1.01 -3.95
CA LEU A 64 11.52 -0.27 -4.82
C LEU A 64 12.97 -0.65 -4.50
N VAL A 65 13.67 -1.25 -5.47
CA VAL A 65 15.04 -1.77 -5.28
C VAL A 65 16.00 -0.98 -6.15
N GLY A 66 17.04 -0.43 -5.52
CA GLY A 66 18.06 0.35 -6.21
C GLY A 66 19.11 0.89 -5.26
N SER A 67 20.26 1.29 -5.80
CA SER A 67 21.36 1.87 -5.02
C SER A 67 20.90 3.07 -4.18
N SER A 68 21.41 3.17 -2.95
CA SER A 68 21.13 4.31 -2.08
C SER A 68 21.69 5.59 -2.70
N GLY A 69 21.01 6.72 -2.51
CA GLY A 69 21.41 8.03 -3.02
C GLY A 69 21.30 8.24 -4.54
N ILE A 70 21.27 7.18 -5.36
CA ILE A 70 21.28 7.29 -6.83
C ILE A 70 19.87 7.19 -7.42
N HIS A 71 19.05 6.25 -6.95
CA HIS A 71 17.74 5.99 -7.58
C HIS A 71 16.57 6.66 -6.87
N HIS A 72 16.84 7.58 -5.93
CA HIS A 72 15.85 8.48 -5.33
C HIS A 72 14.51 7.82 -4.91
N LYS A 73 14.59 6.63 -4.31
CA LYS A 73 13.43 5.79 -3.96
C LYS A 73 12.43 6.54 -3.05
N SER A 74 12.92 7.12 -1.96
CA SER A 74 12.09 7.88 -1.02
C SER A 74 11.53 9.16 -1.65
N THR A 75 12.25 9.78 -2.59
CA THR A 75 11.75 10.90 -3.39
C THR A 75 10.58 10.47 -4.28
N ALA A 76 10.69 9.33 -4.97
CA ALA A 76 9.60 8.79 -5.79
C ALA A 76 8.34 8.53 -4.95
N ILE A 77 8.51 7.93 -3.76
CA ILE A 77 7.43 7.70 -2.80
C ILE A 77 6.80 9.02 -2.36
N GLY A 78 7.61 10.01 -1.96
CA GLY A 78 7.14 11.33 -1.51
C GLY A 78 6.31 12.04 -2.58
N LEU A 79 6.86 12.18 -3.79
CA LEU A 79 6.16 12.83 -4.91
C LEU A 79 4.87 12.11 -5.30
N SER A 80 4.86 10.77 -5.21
CA SER A 80 3.64 10.00 -5.52
C SER A 80 2.55 10.20 -4.48
N LEU A 81 2.93 10.28 -3.19
CA LEU A 81 1.99 10.60 -2.12
C LEU A 81 1.46 12.04 -2.26
N GLU A 82 2.32 13.00 -2.55
CA GLU A 82 1.92 14.39 -2.82
C GLU A 82 0.96 14.49 -4.01
N ALA A 83 1.21 13.72 -5.08
CA ALA A 83 0.34 13.64 -6.24
C ALA A 83 -1.06 13.06 -5.93
N MET A 84 -1.23 12.34 -4.82
CA MET A 84 -2.53 11.88 -4.34
C MET A 84 -3.38 13.04 -3.79
N GLY A 85 -2.74 14.14 -3.39
CA GLY A 85 -3.37 15.33 -2.82
C GLY A 85 -3.58 15.23 -1.31
N ASN A 86 -3.50 16.38 -0.64
CA ASN A 86 -3.60 16.48 0.83
C ASN A 86 -4.95 16.01 1.39
N GLU A 87 -6.05 16.21 0.65
CA GLU A 87 -7.38 15.75 1.07
C GLU A 87 -7.43 14.23 1.19
N ARG A 88 -6.97 13.51 0.15
CA ARG A 88 -6.92 12.04 0.12
C ARG A 88 -5.92 11.46 1.12
N LEU A 89 -4.80 12.15 1.37
CA LEU A 89 -3.84 11.77 2.41
C LEU A 89 -4.41 11.95 3.82
N GLY A 90 -5.34 12.90 4.01
CA GLY A 90 -6.05 13.10 5.27
C GLY A 90 -7.01 11.96 5.58
N ASP A 91 -7.73 11.47 4.56
CA ASP A 91 -8.64 10.33 4.68
C ASP A 91 -7.87 9.01 4.95
N TYR A 92 -6.68 8.88 4.35
CA TYR A 92 -5.87 7.66 4.40
C TYR A 92 -4.39 7.95 4.71
N PRO A 93 -4.05 8.27 5.97
CA PRO A 93 -2.69 8.62 6.33
C PRO A 93 -1.75 7.42 6.13
N PRO A 94 -0.62 7.59 5.41
CA PRO A 94 0.33 6.52 5.19
C PRO A 94 1.01 6.09 6.50
N LEU A 95 1.01 4.79 6.77
CA LEU A 95 1.63 4.19 7.94
C LEU A 95 3.12 4.02 7.70
N ARG A 96 3.94 4.91 8.27
CA ARG A 96 5.40 4.94 8.11
C ARG A 96 6.18 4.20 9.20
N SER A 97 5.58 4.08 10.37
CA SER A 97 6.20 3.47 11.55
C SER A 97 5.33 2.31 12.03
N LEU A 98 5.55 1.11 11.49
CA LEU A 98 4.91 -0.10 11.99
C LEU A 98 5.84 -0.82 12.95
N THR A 99 5.49 -0.79 14.23
CA THR A 99 6.25 -1.47 15.28
C THR A 99 5.53 -2.72 15.80
N THR A 100 4.20 -2.78 15.70
CA THR A 100 3.39 -3.90 16.23
C THR A 100 2.19 -4.24 15.35
N SER A 101 1.73 -5.50 15.42
CA SER A 101 0.51 -5.97 14.74
C SER A 101 -0.75 -5.26 15.24
N GLN A 102 -0.84 -4.98 16.55
CA GLN A 102 -1.96 -4.23 17.12
C GLN A 102 -2.03 -2.80 16.58
N GLY A 103 -0.89 -2.10 16.49
CA GLY A 103 -0.85 -0.74 15.95
C GLY A 103 -1.30 -0.69 14.49
N LEU A 104 -0.93 -1.71 13.70
CA LEU A 104 -1.41 -1.87 12.33
C LEU A 104 -2.93 -2.06 12.27
N LEU A 105 -3.48 -2.98 13.08
CA LEU A 105 -4.91 -3.26 13.10
C LEU A 105 -5.73 -2.07 13.59
N MET A 106 -5.30 -1.36 14.63
CA MET A 106 -5.95 -0.14 15.10
C MET A 106 -5.97 0.95 14.01
N ALA A 107 -4.84 1.15 13.33
CA ALA A 107 -4.75 2.13 12.26
C ALA A 107 -5.71 1.79 11.12
N MET A 108 -5.79 0.52 10.72
CA MET A 108 -6.72 0.07 9.68
C MET A 108 -8.19 0.12 10.12
N SER A 109 -8.48 -0.14 11.40
CA SER A 109 -9.84 -0.02 11.94
C SER A 109 -10.34 1.42 11.85
N ASN A 110 -9.49 2.40 12.17
CA ASN A 110 -9.81 3.83 12.10
C ASN A 110 -10.06 4.33 10.66
N THR A 111 -9.51 3.66 9.66
CA THR A 111 -9.64 4.01 8.23
C THR A 111 -10.61 3.09 7.49
N GLY A 112 -11.47 2.36 8.21
CA GLY A 112 -12.51 1.52 7.61
C GLY A 112 -11.96 0.34 6.83
N GLY A 113 -10.88 -0.27 7.30
CA GLY A 113 -10.31 -1.50 6.73
C GLY A 113 -9.17 -1.30 5.74
N GLN A 114 -8.79 -0.05 5.46
CA GLN A 114 -7.84 0.29 4.41
C GLN A 114 -6.53 0.81 5.00
N GLY A 115 -5.38 0.32 4.52
CA GLY A 115 -4.09 0.80 5.01
C GLY A 115 -3.11 1.00 3.85
N LEU A 116 -2.49 2.18 3.80
CA LEU A 116 -1.33 2.44 2.95
C LEU A 116 -0.07 2.37 3.81
N VAL A 117 0.65 1.26 3.71
CA VAL A 117 1.88 1.05 4.48
C VAL A 117 3.09 1.47 3.65
N VAL A 118 3.89 2.39 4.18
CA VAL A 118 5.08 2.92 3.51
C VAL A 118 6.28 2.68 4.41
N LEU A 119 7.11 1.70 4.06
CA LEU A 119 8.30 1.39 4.83
C LEU A 119 9.55 1.92 4.12
N ASP A 120 10.17 2.94 4.71
CA ASP A 120 11.53 3.33 4.32
C ASP A 120 12.50 2.29 4.91
N GLU A 121 13.29 1.65 4.04
CA GLU A 121 14.27 0.60 4.37
C GLU A 121 13.71 -0.73 4.93
N LEU A 122 13.13 -1.54 4.04
CA LEU A 122 12.67 -2.89 4.36
C LEU A 122 13.74 -3.80 5.00
N ALA A 123 15.01 -3.62 4.63
CA ALA A 123 16.13 -4.38 5.18
C ALA A 123 16.27 -4.18 6.69
N THR A 124 16.09 -2.94 7.17
CA THR A 124 16.17 -2.56 8.58
C THR A 124 15.04 -3.20 9.38
N MET A 125 13.82 -3.25 8.82
CA MET A 125 12.69 -3.97 9.43
C MET A 125 12.94 -5.48 9.49
N THR A 126 13.47 -6.05 8.41
CA THR A 126 13.76 -7.50 8.33
C THR A 126 14.90 -7.91 9.27
N ALA A 127 15.88 -7.04 9.47
CA ALA A 127 16.96 -7.26 10.44
C ALA A 127 16.43 -7.23 11.89
N LYS A 128 15.54 -6.28 12.20
CA LYS A 128 14.85 -6.18 13.50
C LYS A 128 13.91 -7.37 13.78
N ARG A 129 13.46 -8.10 12.75
CA ARG A 129 12.69 -9.35 12.89
C ARG A 129 13.35 -10.37 13.82
N LYS A 130 14.69 -10.40 13.88
CA LYS A 130 15.45 -11.36 14.71
C LYS A 130 15.50 -10.97 16.20
N GLN A 131 14.96 -9.81 16.60
CA GLN A 131 15.12 -9.22 17.94
C GLN A 131 13.81 -8.99 18.71
N ASP A 132 12.69 -9.64 18.33
CA ASP A 132 11.34 -9.56 18.94
C ASP A 132 10.33 -8.54 18.34
N PHE A 133 9.04 -8.87 18.52
CA PHE A 133 7.78 -8.22 18.05
C PHE A 133 7.51 -8.14 16.54
N ALA A 134 8.53 -8.14 15.68
CA ALA A 134 8.34 -8.02 14.24
C ALA A 134 7.90 -9.32 13.52
N SER A 135 8.01 -10.49 14.16
CA SER A 135 7.52 -11.76 13.61
C SER A 135 6.00 -11.76 13.41
N ASP A 136 5.27 -11.27 14.42
CA ASP A 136 3.81 -11.26 14.44
C ASP A 136 3.26 -10.21 13.49
N LEU A 137 3.95 -9.07 13.38
CA LEU A 137 3.63 -8.03 12.41
C LEU A 137 3.68 -8.56 10.97
N LEU A 138 4.74 -9.27 10.59
CA LEU A 138 4.86 -9.86 9.25
C LEU A 138 3.78 -10.91 8.98
N ALA A 139 3.50 -11.78 9.94
CA ALA A 139 2.42 -12.75 9.82
C ALA A 139 1.05 -12.06 9.64
N THR A 140 0.82 -10.98 10.38
CA THR A 140 -0.39 -10.15 10.28
C THR A 140 -0.48 -9.47 8.91
N ILE A 141 0.61 -8.90 8.40
CA ILE A 141 0.65 -8.29 7.05
C ILE A 141 0.33 -9.33 5.98
N VAL A 142 0.89 -10.53 6.07
CA VAL A 142 0.62 -11.63 5.12
C VAL A 142 -0.86 -12.04 5.17
N LEU A 143 -1.43 -12.16 6.37
CA LEU A 143 -2.86 -12.44 6.55
C LEU A 143 -3.73 -11.35 5.92
N LEU A 144 -3.44 -10.08 6.22
CA LEU A 144 -4.18 -8.93 5.72
C LEU A 144 -4.05 -8.77 4.20
N TYR A 145 -2.92 -9.17 3.62
CA TYR A 145 -2.75 -9.21 2.17
C TYR A 145 -3.71 -10.20 1.50
N GLY A 146 -4.17 -11.24 2.21
CA GLY A 146 -5.26 -12.11 1.75
C GLY A 146 -6.62 -11.41 1.66
N CYS A 147 -6.74 -10.18 2.13
CA CYS A 147 -7.99 -9.41 2.21
C CYS A 147 -9.16 -10.21 2.82
N PRO A 148 -8.99 -10.81 4.01
CA PRO A 148 -10.07 -11.56 4.65
C PRO A 148 -11.25 -10.63 4.97
N PRO A 149 -12.50 -11.13 4.97
CA PRO A 149 -13.68 -10.32 5.31
C PRO A 149 -13.59 -9.66 6.69
N VAL A 150 -12.91 -10.31 7.64
CA VAL A 150 -12.62 -9.77 8.97
C VAL A 150 -11.21 -10.22 9.37
N ALA A 151 -10.43 -9.33 9.95
CA ALA A 151 -9.16 -9.64 10.60
C ALA A 151 -9.10 -8.96 11.96
N GLY A 152 -8.45 -9.59 12.93
CA GLY A 152 -8.38 -9.05 14.27
C GLY A 152 -7.56 -9.88 15.23
N THR A 153 -7.32 -9.32 16.40
CA THR A 153 -6.69 -10.02 17.53
C THR A 153 -7.74 -10.17 18.62
N TYR A 154 -8.12 -11.41 18.92
CA TYR A 154 -9.11 -11.71 19.96
C TYR A 154 -8.40 -11.91 21.30
N THR A 155 -7.98 -10.82 21.94
CA THR A 155 -7.59 -10.86 23.35
C THR A 155 -8.83 -10.59 24.21
N ARG A 156 -8.93 -11.26 25.38
CA ARG A 156 -10.14 -11.25 26.24
C ARG A 156 -10.64 -9.86 26.68
N HIS A 157 -9.80 -8.81 26.59
CA HIS A 157 -10.08 -7.51 27.18
C HIS A 157 -10.23 -6.37 26.17
N ASP A 158 -9.83 -6.53 24.90
CA ASP A 158 -9.98 -5.50 23.86
C ASP A 158 -9.85 -6.10 22.45
N PRO A 159 -10.93 -6.65 21.86
CA PRO A 159 -10.88 -7.22 20.53
C PRO A 159 -10.76 -6.10 19.48
N ILE A 160 -9.65 -6.09 18.75
CA ILE A 160 -9.48 -5.20 17.60
C ILE A 160 -9.99 -5.94 16.36
N GLU A 161 -11.02 -5.40 15.72
CA GLU A 161 -11.56 -5.93 14.46
C GLU A 161 -11.40 -4.93 13.32
N VAL A 162 -11.08 -5.46 12.15
CA VAL A 162 -10.90 -4.75 10.89
C VAL A 162 -11.75 -5.46 9.83
N TYR A 163 -12.62 -4.70 9.16
CA TYR A 163 -13.58 -5.16 8.15
C TYR A 163 -13.11 -4.85 6.72
#